data_AF-A0A2R6PDN3-F1
#
_entry.id   AF-A0A2R6PDN3-F1
#
_cell.length_a   1.000
_cell.length_b   1.000
_cell.length_c   1.000
_cell.angle_alpha   90.00
_cell.angle_beta   90.00
_cell.angle_gamma   90.00
#
_symmetry.space_group_name_H-M   'P 1'
#
loop_
_entity.id
_entity.type
_entity.pdbx_description
1 polymer ?
#
loop_
_entity_poly.entity_id
_entity_poly.type
_entity_poly.pdbx_seq_one_letter_code
_entity_poly.pdbx_strand_id
1 'polypeptide(L)'
;MARFRNKKRAFVKPVLKKQQPTVDHITGDKIPKSFVFSRGKLPGALRQLQMDLRKLMLPHTALKLKEKKRNNLKDFLNVAGPMGVTHFLMLSKTETAPYLRVARTPQGPTLTFKIHEYSLAVDVARSQVRPRCPQDLFKNAPLIVLSGFGTGEQHLKLTTIMFQNIFPAIDINTVKLSSCQRIVLLNYNKETKLIDFRHYSIRLQPVGVSRRIRKFVQNHQVPDLRSLQDVSDFVTRAGYGSESEVDDEAATVNLPNDLGRVNRASTKSAVKLQEIGPRMTLQLVKVEEGLCSGAVIFSEYGISGEKKKEETKKEDEQEDEEDLEED
;
A
#
# COMPACT_ATOMS: atom_id res chain seq x y z
N MET A 1 49.82 -37.50 -31.50
CA MET A 1 49.93 -36.23 -30.75
C MET A 1 48.65 -35.41 -30.96
N ALA A 2 47.74 -35.39 -29.99
CA ALA A 2 46.50 -34.61 -30.07
C ALA A 2 46.60 -33.42 -29.10
N ARG A 3 46.55 -32.19 -29.63
CA ARG A 3 46.64 -30.94 -28.85
C ARG A 3 45.32 -30.65 -28.14
N PHE A 4 45.31 -30.78 -26.81
CA PHE A 4 44.21 -30.30 -25.96
C PHE A 4 44.22 -28.76 -25.91
N ARG A 5 43.13 -28.16 -26.40
CA ARG A 5 42.93 -26.72 -26.44
C ARG A 5 42.20 -26.27 -25.17
N ASN A 6 42.96 -25.87 -24.15
CA ASN A 6 42.41 -25.34 -22.89
C ASN A 6 41.69 -23.99 -23.11
N LYS A 7 40.35 -24.00 -23.09
CA LYS A 7 39.55 -22.77 -22.98
C LYS A 7 39.62 -22.27 -21.53
N LYS A 8 40.37 -21.19 -21.30
CA LYS A 8 40.36 -20.45 -20.03
C LYS A 8 38.93 -19.95 -19.76
N ARG A 9 38.29 -20.46 -18.71
CA ARG A 9 37.04 -19.89 -18.18
C ARG A 9 37.37 -18.52 -17.58
N ALA A 10 36.77 -17.47 -18.13
CA ALA A 10 36.86 -16.12 -17.58
C ALA A 10 36.20 -16.10 -16.20
N PHE A 11 36.98 -15.82 -15.16
CA PHE A 11 36.49 -15.61 -13.80
C PHE A 11 35.77 -14.26 -13.77
N VAL A 12 34.45 -14.27 -13.89
CA VAL A 12 33.62 -13.08 -13.70
C VAL A 12 33.57 -12.80 -12.20
N LYS A 13 34.27 -11.73 -11.77
CA LYS A 13 34.16 -11.23 -10.40
C LYS A 13 32.69 -10.92 -10.10
N PRO A 14 32.12 -11.33 -8.96
CA PRO A 14 30.75 -10.96 -8.61
C PRO A 14 30.72 -9.44 -8.44
N VAL A 15 29.87 -8.78 -9.24
CA VAL A 15 29.56 -7.37 -9.09
C VAL A 15 28.93 -7.19 -7.71
N LEU A 16 29.68 -6.62 -6.77
CA LEU A 16 29.17 -6.07 -5.52
C LEU A 16 28.06 -5.09 -5.88
N LYS A 17 26.80 -5.53 -5.78
CA LYS A 17 25.66 -4.62 -5.77
C LYS A 17 25.87 -3.71 -4.56
N LYS A 18 26.21 -2.44 -4.83
CA LYS A 18 26.13 -1.36 -3.86
C LYS A 18 24.76 -1.46 -3.19
N GLN A 19 24.76 -1.84 -1.92
CA GLN A 19 23.58 -1.77 -1.07
C GLN A 19 23.16 -0.30 -1.06
N GLN A 20 21.94 -0.02 -1.52
CA GLN A 20 21.33 1.29 -1.34
C GLN A 20 21.31 1.60 0.17
N PRO A 21 21.56 2.86 0.58
CA PRO A 21 21.66 3.21 1.99
C PRO A 21 20.37 2.81 2.71
N THR A 22 20.52 1.96 3.72
CA THR A 22 19.47 1.38 4.56
C THR A 22 18.98 2.33 5.66
N VAL A 23 19.30 3.62 5.55
CA VAL A 23 19.06 4.64 6.58
C VAL A 23 18.65 5.93 5.87
N ASP A 24 17.59 6.57 6.34
CA ASP A 24 17.27 7.93 5.92
C ASP A 24 18.40 8.85 6.41
N HIS A 25 19.09 9.52 5.47
CA HIS A 25 20.22 10.40 5.77
C HIS A 25 19.85 11.64 6.63
N ILE A 26 18.57 11.79 6.98
CA ILE A 26 18.00 12.96 7.67
C ILE A 26 17.66 12.63 9.12
N THR A 27 17.16 11.42 9.41
CA THR A 27 16.63 11.06 10.74
C THR A 27 17.55 10.12 11.52
N GLY A 28 18.50 9.44 10.86
CA GLY A 28 19.34 8.41 11.49
C GLY A 28 18.57 7.13 11.88
N ASP A 29 17.24 7.15 11.78
CA ASP A 29 16.36 6.04 12.05
C ASP A 29 16.26 5.06 10.87
N LYS A 30 16.13 3.79 11.23
CA LYS A 30 16.00 2.69 10.29
C LYS A 30 14.62 2.75 9.64
N ILE A 31 14.59 2.97 8.32
CA ILE A 31 13.34 3.00 7.54
C ILE A 31 12.50 1.76 7.86
N PRO A 32 11.22 1.91 8.25
CA PRO A 32 10.37 0.78 8.56
C PRO A 32 10.20 -0.06 7.29
N LYS A 33 10.66 -1.31 7.36
CA LYS A 33 10.45 -2.31 6.32
C LYS A 33 9.34 -3.24 6.74
N SER A 34 8.53 -3.65 5.78
CA SER A 34 7.41 -4.54 6.04
C SER A 34 7.51 -5.85 5.27
N PHE A 35 7.00 -6.93 5.85
CA PHE A 35 6.72 -8.17 5.14
C PHE A 35 5.23 -8.40 5.06
N VAL A 36 4.77 -8.79 3.87
CA VAL A 36 3.38 -9.14 3.62
C VAL A 36 3.37 -10.61 3.19
N PHE A 37 2.85 -11.47 4.05
CA PHE A 37 2.77 -12.90 3.80
C PHE A 37 1.43 -13.49 4.21
N SER A 38 1.19 -14.72 3.77
CA SER A 38 0.03 -15.49 4.15
C SER A 38 0.38 -16.52 5.23
N ARG A 39 -0.56 -16.75 6.16
CA ARG A 39 -0.53 -17.87 7.10
C ARG A 39 -1.57 -18.88 6.65
N GLY A 40 -1.15 -20.14 6.49
CA GLY A 40 -2.00 -21.23 6.03
C GLY A 40 -2.37 -21.16 4.54
N LYS A 41 -3.36 -21.96 4.15
CA LYS A 41 -3.79 -22.13 2.75
C LYS A 41 -4.77 -21.05 2.33
N LEU A 42 -4.31 -20.06 1.54
CA LEU A 42 -5.18 -19.03 0.99
C LEU A 42 -5.83 -19.41 -0.36
N PRO A 43 -7.12 -19.08 -0.58
CA PRO A 43 -7.75 -19.09 -1.89
C PRO A 43 -7.06 -18.14 -2.87
N GLY A 44 -7.24 -18.39 -4.17
CA GLY A 44 -6.63 -17.59 -5.24
C GLY A 44 -6.93 -16.09 -5.15
N ALA A 45 -8.16 -15.71 -4.75
CA ALA A 45 -8.54 -14.31 -4.57
C ALA A 45 -7.76 -13.62 -3.45
N LEU A 46 -7.60 -14.26 -2.28
CA LEU A 46 -6.82 -13.69 -1.17
C LEU A 46 -5.32 -13.66 -1.50
N ARG A 47 -4.82 -14.58 -2.32
CA ARG A 47 -3.45 -14.52 -2.83
C ARG A 47 -3.24 -13.33 -3.77
N GLN A 48 -4.24 -12.95 -4.55
CA GLN A 48 -4.20 -11.72 -5.35
C GLN A 48 -4.25 -10.48 -4.46
N LEU A 49 -5.10 -10.48 -3.43
CA LEU A 49 -5.13 -9.41 -2.42
C LEU A 49 -3.78 -9.23 -1.72
N GLN A 50 -3.13 -10.33 -1.35
CA GLN A 50 -1.77 -10.33 -0.79
C GLN A 50 -0.76 -9.67 -1.73
N MET A 51 -0.82 -10.00 -3.03
CA MET A 51 0.04 -9.37 -4.03
C MET A 51 -0.24 -7.88 -4.19
N ASP A 52 -1.50 -7.45 -4.05
CA ASP A 52 -1.87 -6.04 -4.10
C ASP A 52 -1.42 -5.28 -2.85
N LEU A 53 -1.51 -5.89 -1.66
CA LEU A 53 -0.93 -5.35 -0.42
C LEU A 53 0.60 -5.23 -0.52
N ARG A 54 1.28 -6.22 -1.12
CA ARG A 54 2.73 -6.14 -1.39
C ARG A 54 3.07 -4.96 -2.28
N LYS A 55 2.29 -4.69 -3.33
CA LYS A 55 2.48 -3.53 -4.21
C LYS A 55 2.22 -2.22 -3.47
N LEU A 56 1.19 -2.18 -2.63
CA LEU A 56 0.86 -1.00 -1.83
C LEU A 56 2.03 -0.60 -0.92
N MET A 57 2.66 -1.58 -0.27
CA MET A 57 3.76 -1.39 0.67
C MET A 57 5.15 -1.19 0.02
N LEU A 58 5.26 -1.11 -1.31
CA LEU A 58 6.52 -0.74 -1.97
C LEU A 58 6.94 0.70 -1.62
N PRO A 59 8.24 1.03 -1.59
CA PRO A 59 9.40 0.20 -1.93
C PRO A 59 9.95 -0.65 -0.77
N HIS A 60 9.52 -0.41 0.47
CA HIS A 60 10.11 -1.00 1.68
C HIS A 60 9.63 -2.43 1.99
N THR A 61 9.19 -3.15 0.96
CA THR A 61 8.57 -4.48 1.07
C THR A 61 9.11 -5.42 0.01
N ALA A 62 9.28 -6.69 0.39
CA ALA A 62 9.76 -7.72 -0.51
C ALA A 62 8.65 -8.24 -1.44
N LEU A 63 8.54 -7.71 -2.66
CA LEU A 63 7.56 -8.16 -3.66
C LEU A 63 7.70 -9.66 -4.01
N LYS A 64 8.95 -10.14 -4.06
CA LYS A 64 9.30 -11.51 -4.50
C LYS A 64 9.46 -12.51 -3.35
N LEU A 65 8.97 -12.18 -2.15
CA LEU A 65 8.93 -13.13 -1.05
C LEU A 65 8.08 -14.34 -1.46
N LYS A 66 8.67 -15.53 -1.49
CA LYS A 66 7.96 -16.77 -1.82
C LYS A 66 7.71 -17.53 -0.54
N GLU A 67 6.46 -17.57 -0.13
CA GLU A 67 6.00 -18.46 0.93
C GLU A 67 5.98 -19.90 0.41
N LYS A 68 6.60 -20.79 1.17
CA LYS A 68 6.34 -22.23 1.10
C LYS A 68 5.23 -22.54 2.10
N LYS A 69 4.56 -23.68 1.92
CA LYS A 69 3.52 -24.13 2.86
C LYS A 69 4.11 -24.43 4.25
N ARG A 70 5.24 -25.15 4.27
CA ARG A 70 6.00 -25.53 5.48
C ARG A 70 6.65 -24.37 6.25
N ASN A 71 6.36 -23.12 5.90
CA ASN A 71 7.10 -21.97 6.43
C ASN A 71 6.39 -21.47 7.69
N ASN A 72 7.05 -21.59 8.84
CA ASN A 72 6.47 -21.18 10.12
C ASN A 72 6.73 -19.70 10.40
N LEU A 73 5.93 -19.11 11.32
CA LEU A 73 6.11 -17.72 11.75
C LEU A 73 7.53 -17.46 12.29
N LYS A 74 8.12 -18.47 12.96
CA LYS A 74 9.50 -18.44 13.47
C LYS A 74 10.52 -18.26 12.34
N ASP A 75 10.30 -18.86 11.18
CA ASP A 75 11.20 -18.73 10.03
C ASP A 75 11.17 -17.31 9.49
N PHE A 76 9.99 -16.70 9.41
CA PHE A 76 9.85 -15.30 9.01
C PHE A 76 10.50 -14.35 10.00
N LEU A 77 10.43 -14.64 11.31
CA LEU A 77 11.11 -13.85 12.34
C LEU A 77 12.64 -13.96 12.21
N ASN A 78 13.16 -15.17 11.97
CA ASN A 78 14.58 -15.41 11.75
C ASN A 78 15.12 -14.68 10.52
N VAL A 79 14.33 -14.59 9.44
CA VAL A 79 14.68 -13.81 8.24
C VAL A 79 14.52 -12.31 8.45
N ALA A 80 13.52 -11.88 9.23
CA ALA A 80 13.24 -10.48 9.49
C ALA A 80 14.35 -9.76 10.25
N GLY A 81 14.99 -10.44 11.20
CA GLY A 81 16.11 -9.92 11.98
C GLY A 81 17.22 -9.29 11.12
N PRO A 82 17.94 -10.07 10.29
CA PRO A 82 19.03 -9.57 9.45
C PRO A 82 18.56 -8.60 8.36
N MET A 83 17.32 -8.75 7.85
CA MET A 83 16.77 -7.82 6.86
C MET A 83 16.31 -6.48 7.46
N GLY A 84 16.15 -6.45 8.79
CA GLY A 84 15.71 -5.29 9.53
C GLY A 84 14.25 -4.95 9.31
N VAL A 85 13.40 -5.96 9.17
CA VAL A 85 11.95 -5.81 9.01
C VAL A 85 11.32 -5.52 10.36
N THR A 86 10.46 -4.50 10.40
CA THR A 86 9.83 -3.99 11.63
C THR A 86 8.35 -4.35 11.72
N HIS A 87 7.68 -4.56 10.58
CA HIS A 87 6.24 -4.83 10.54
C HIS A 87 5.92 -6.07 9.71
N PHE A 88 5.02 -6.91 10.21
CA PHE A 88 4.42 -8.01 9.46
C PHE A 88 2.95 -7.72 9.20
N LEU A 89 2.53 -7.97 7.97
CA LEU A 89 1.14 -8.02 7.56
C LEU A 89 0.86 -9.46 7.13
N MET A 90 0.04 -10.15 7.91
CA MET A 90 -0.26 -11.55 7.74
C MET A 90 -1.72 -11.71 7.35
N LEU A 91 -1.96 -12.29 6.18
CA LEU A 91 -3.31 -12.69 5.78
C LEU A 91 -3.54 -14.14 6.19
N SER A 92 -4.60 -14.39 6.94
CA SER A 92 -5.07 -15.74 7.26
C SER A 92 -6.52 -15.89 6.82
N LYS A 93 -6.95 -17.13 6.60
CA LYS A 93 -8.34 -17.45 6.32
C LYS A 93 -8.76 -18.57 7.24
N THR A 94 -9.79 -18.32 8.05
CA THR A 94 -10.50 -19.39 8.76
C THR A 94 -11.73 -19.80 7.95
N GLU A 95 -12.46 -20.82 8.40
CA GLU A 95 -13.69 -21.26 7.75
C GLU A 95 -14.75 -20.16 7.66
N THR A 96 -14.78 -19.27 8.65
CA THR A 96 -15.81 -18.24 8.78
C THR A 96 -15.48 -16.94 8.05
N ALA A 97 -14.22 -16.50 8.08
CA ALA A 97 -13.83 -15.23 7.46
C ALA A 97 -12.32 -15.11 7.19
N PRO A 98 -11.92 -14.22 6.26
CA PRO A 98 -10.54 -13.79 6.13
C PRO A 98 -10.15 -12.76 7.21
N TYR A 99 -8.93 -12.88 7.71
CA TYR A 99 -8.36 -11.98 8.72
C TYR A 99 -7.04 -11.38 8.23
N LEU A 100 -6.79 -10.13 8.62
CA LEU A 100 -5.54 -9.43 8.43
C LEU A 100 -4.94 -9.15 9.81
N ARG A 101 -3.81 -9.80 10.12
CA ARG A 101 -3.04 -9.57 11.34
C ARG A 101 -1.88 -8.62 11.02
N VAL A 102 -1.81 -7.49 11.72
CA VAL A 102 -0.71 -6.52 11.61
C VAL A 102 0.10 -6.59 12.89
N ALA A 103 1.39 -6.85 12.76
CA ALA A 103 2.27 -7.13 13.88
C ALA A 103 3.55 -6.29 13.82
N ARG A 104 4.08 -5.91 14.98
CA ARG A 104 5.42 -5.32 15.09
C ARG A 104 6.43 -6.38 15.52
N THR A 105 7.52 -6.52 14.80
CA THR A 105 8.63 -7.42 15.15
C THR A 105 9.70 -6.68 15.96
N PRO A 106 10.39 -7.32 16.92
CA PRO A 106 10.27 -8.72 17.35
C PRO A 106 9.29 -8.97 18.53
N GLN A 107 8.96 -7.94 19.32
CA GLN A 107 8.24 -8.10 20.59
C GLN A 107 6.70 -7.95 20.53
N GLY A 108 6.09 -7.70 19.36
CA GLY A 108 4.68 -7.28 19.29
C GLY A 108 4.51 -5.78 19.51
N PRO A 109 3.29 -5.21 19.46
CA PRO A 109 1.97 -5.86 19.58
C PRO A 109 1.43 -6.42 18.25
N THR A 110 0.33 -7.19 18.32
CA THR A 110 -0.43 -7.67 17.16
C THR A 110 -1.88 -7.23 17.18
N LEU A 111 -2.30 -6.60 16.09
CA LEU A 111 -3.69 -6.23 15.81
C LEU A 111 -4.28 -7.23 14.83
N THR A 112 -5.44 -7.81 15.16
CA THR A 112 -6.16 -8.69 14.25
C THR A 112 -7.42 -8.01 13.77
N PHE A 113 -7.48 -7.81 12.47
CA PHE A 113 -8.64 -7.27 11.77
C PHE A 113 -9.38 -8.39 11.07
N LYS A 114 -10.70 -8.42 11.19
CA LYS A 114 -11.58 -9.22 10.34
C LYS A 114 -11.86 -8.42 9.07
N ILE A 115 -11.70 -9.05 7.91
CA ILE A 115 -12.06 -8.45 6.63
C ILE A 115 -13.51 -8.83 6.34
N HIS A 116 -14.41 -7.85 6.25
CA HIS A 116 -15.81 -8.08 5.87
C HIS A 116 -15.97 -8.12 4.36
N GLU A 117 -15.53 -7.05 3.71
CA GLU A 117 -15.59 -6.89 2.26
C GLU A 117 -14.21 -6.55 1.72
N TYR A 118 -13.86 -7.14 0.59
CA TYR A 118 -12.64 -6.79 -0.13
C TYR A 118 -12.91 -6.76 -1.63
N SER A 119 -12.16 -5.90 -2.32
CA SER A 119 -12.11 -5.86 -3.78
C SER A 119 -10.66 -5.80 -4.23
N LEU A 120 -10.36 -6.53 -5.31
CA LEU A 120 -9.02 -6.62 -5.86
C LEU A 120 -8.68 -5.35 -6.65
N ALA A 121 -7.40 -5.01 -6.74
CA ALA A 121 -6.98 -3.85 -7.52
C ALA A 121 -7.35 -3.99 -9.01
N VAL A 122 -7.40 -5.23 -9.51
CA VAL A 122 -7.82 -5.54 -10.89
C VAL A 122 -9.28 -5.16 -11.14
N ASP A 123 -10.17 -5.47 -10.19
CA ASP A 123 -11.60 -5.20 -10.35
C ASP A 123 -11.90 -3.72 -10.17
N VAL A 124 -11.21 -3.06 -9.23
CA VAL A 124 -11.25 -1.60 -9.09
C VAL A 124 -10.79 -0.92 -10.39
N ALA A 125 -9.68 -1.37 -10.99
CA ALA A 125 -9.21 -0.84 -12.26
C ALA A 125 -10.22 -1.05 -13.39
N ARG A 126 -10.90 -2.20 -13.45
CA ARG A 126 -11.94 -2.48 -14.47
C ARG A 126 -13.19 -1.63 -14.29
N SER A 127 -13.57 -1.31 -13.06
CA SER A 127 -14.72 -0.44 -12.79
C SER A 127 -14.49 1.02 -13.20
N GLN A 128 -13.24 1.43 -13.42
CA GLN A 128 -12.92 2.80 -13.81
C GLN A 128 -12.99 2.97 -15.33
N VAL A 129 -13.52 4.13 -15.76
CA VAL A 129 -13.57 4.50 -17.18
C VAL A 129 -12.17 4.67 -17.78
N ARG A 130 -11.20 5.14 -16.98
CA ARG A 130 -9.80 5.35 -17.41
C ARG A 130 -8.81 4.93 -16.32
N PRO A 131 -8.57 3.62 -16.16
CA PRO A 131 -7.59 3.14 -15.20
C PRO A 131 -6.19 3.53 -15.66
N ARG A 132 -5.41 4.12 -14.77
CA ARG A 132 -4.02 4.48 -15.06
C ARG A 132 -3.16 4.24 -13.84
N CYS A 133 -2.37 3.17 -13.90
CA CYS A 133 -1.42 2.76 -12.87
C CYS A 133 0.01 2.73 -13.42
N PRO A 134 0.69 3.89 -13.56
CA PRO A 134 2.09 3.93 -13.96
C PRO A 134 2.97 3.21 -12.92
N GLN A 135 3.89 2.37 -13.39
CA GLN A 135 4.75 1.56 -12.53
C GLN A 135 5.69 2.41 -11.66
N ASP A 136 6.00 3.64 -12.08
CA ASP A 136 6.83 4.58 -11.34
C ASP A 136 6.22 5.01 -10.00
N LEU A 137 4.89 4.94 -9.85
CA LEU A 137 4.19 5.29 -8.60
C LEU A 137 4.69 4.45 -7.41
N PHE A 138 5.06 3.19 -7.67
CA PHE A 138 5.46 2.23 -6.64
C PHE A 138 6.91 2.41 -6.17
N LYS A 139 7.68 3.31 -6.78
CA LYS A 139 9.05 3.62 -6.32
C LYS A 139 9.05 4.46 -5.05
N ASN A 140 8.04 5.30 -4.85
CA ASN A 140 7.93 6.18 -3.70
C ASN A 140 7.00 5.59 -2.65
N ALA A 141 7.28 5.77 -1.35
CA ALA A 141 6.37 5.33 -0.29
C ALA A 141 5.02 6.08 -0.33
N PRO A 142 3.91 5.43 0.05
CA PRO A 142 2.62 6.10 0.13
C PRO A 142 2.51 6.96 1.41
N LEU A 143 1.72 8.03 1.32
CA LEU A 143 1.30 8.85 2.46
C LEU A 143 0.13 8.17 3.18
N ILE A 144 0.07 8.27 4.49
CA ILE A 144 -1.08 7.78 5.26
C ILE A 144 -1.95 8.94 5.72
N VAL A 145 -3.26 8.80 5.54
CA VAL A 145 -4.27 9.72 6.06
C VAL A 145 -5.20 8.92 6.97
N LEU A 146 -5.25 9.33 8.24
CA LEU A 146 -6.07 8.71 9.26
C LEU A 146 -7.25 9.63 9.57
N SER A 147 -8.46 9.20 9.21
CA SER A 147 -9.71 9.92 9.46
C SER A 147 -10.52 9.21 10.54
N GLY A 148 -11.05 9.96 11.50
CA GLY A 148 -11.95 9.41 12.53
C GLY A 148 -11.28 8.74 13.74
N PHE A 149 -9.96 8.61 13.77
CA PHE A 149 -9.22 7.92 14.84
C PHE A 149 -8.92 8.78 16.10
N GLY A 150 -9.02 10.11 16.02
CA GLY A 150 -8.50 11.03 17.04
C GLY A 150 -9.28 11.09 18.37
N THR A 151 -10.46 10.48 18.47
CA THR A 151 -11.35 10.56 19.65
C THR A 151 -11.69 9.19 20.23
N GLY A 152 -10.87 8.17 19.94
CA GLY A 152 -11.14 6.79 20.28
C GLY A 152 -10.54 6.29 21.59
N GLU A 153 -11.08 5.15 22.04
CA GLU A 153 -10.56 4.29 23.11
C GLU A 153 -9.07 3.95 22.93
N GLN A 154 -8.40 3.49 23.99
CA GLN A 154 -6.95 3.23 24.00
C GLN A 154 -6.49 2.29 22.87
N HIS A 155 -7.33 1.35 22.46
CA HIS A 155 -7.05 0.41 21.36
C HIS A 155 -7.02 1.10 19.97
N LEU A 156 -7.79 2.18 19.76
CA LEU A 156 -7.78 2.97 18.51
C LEU A 156 -6.53 3.85 18.44
N LYS A 157 -6.08 4.40 19.58
CA LYS A 157 -4.80 5.12 19.66
C LYS A 157 -3.63 4.20 19.31
N LEU A 158 -3.62 2.98 19.85
CA LEU A 158 -2.60 1.98 19.52
C LEU A 158 -2.62 1.63 18.03
N THR A 159 -3.82 1.44 17.46
CA THR A 159 -4.01 1.19 16.02
C THR A 159 -3.44 2.32 15.17
N THR A 160 -3.72 3.57 15.55
CA THR A 160 -3.19 4.78 14.91
C THR A 160 -1.67 4.80 14.93
N ILE A 161 -1.06 4.57 16.10
CA ILE A 161 0.40 4.55 16.27
C ILE A 161 1.02 3.42 15.44
N MET A 162 0.39 2.24 15.38
CA MET A 162 0.89 1.14 14.57
C MET A 162 0.88 1.50 13.08
N PHE A 163 -0.24 2.02 12.56
CA PHE A 163 -0.34 2.41 11.15
C PHE A 163 0.55 3.60 10.79
N GLN A 164 0.77 4.54 11.71
CA GLN A 164 1.75 5.62 11.53
C GLN A 164 3.17 5.08 11.40
N ASN A 165 3.56 4.13 12.25
CA ASN A 165 4.92 3.57 12.26
C ASN A 165 5.22 2.60 11.11
N ILE A 166 4.19 2.08 10.44
CA ILE A 166 4.36 1.22 9.26
C ILE A 166 4.99 1.99 8.10
N PHE A 167 4.71 3.30 7.99
CA PHE A 167 5.26 4.17 6.95
C PHE A 167 6.36 5.06 7.54
N PRO A 168 7.35 5.47 6.74
CA PRO A 168 8.39 6.39 7.22
C PRO A 168 7.74 7.71 7.68
N ALA A 169 8.25 8.28 8.77
CA ALA A 169 7.80 9.58 9.25
C ALA A 169 8.10 10.65 8.20
N ILE A 170 7.18 11.61 8.06
CA ILE A 170 7.19 12.60 6.98
C ILE A 170 7.26 13.99 7.60
N ASP A 171 8.38 14.66 7.40
CA ASP A 171 8.56 16.05 7.81
C ASP A 171 8.11 16.99 6.69
N ILE A 172 7.12 17.82 6.99
CA ILE A 172 6.48 18.74 6.02
C ILE A 172 7.50 19.67 5.34
N ASN A 173 8.58 20.03 6.05
CA ASN A 173 9.57 20.99 5.59
C ASN A 173 10.64 20.39 4.65
N THR A 174 10.91 19.09 4.74
CA THR A 174 12.03 18.45 4.01
C THR A 174 11.56 17.57 2.86
N VAL A 175 10.26 17.24 2.81
CA VAL A 175 9.72 16.25 1.89
C VAL A 175 9.53 16.82 0.49
N LYS A 176 10.00 16.07 -0.51
CA LYS A 176 9.83 16.40 -1.92
C LYS A 176 8.39 16.08 -2.34
N LEU A 177 7.67 17.07 -2.84
CA LEU A 177 6.32 16.86 -3.38
C LEU A 177 6.30 15.86 -4.55
N SER A 178 7.41 15.71 -5.28
CA SER A 178 7.51 14.77 -6.39
C SER A 178 7.47 13.29 -5.95
N SER A 179 7.85 12.98 -4.71
CA SER A 179 7.70 11.63 -4.13
C SER A 179 6.28 11.36 -3.63
N CYS A 180 5.51 12.40 -3.30
CA CYS A 180 4.15 12.28 -2.79
C CYS A 180 3.15 11.98 -3.92
N GLN A 181 3.10 10.73 -4.37
CA GLN A 181 2.24 10.30 -5.48
C GLN A 181 1.11 9.36 -5.07
N ARG A 182 1.19 8.75 -3.88
CA ARG A 182 0.25 7.73 -3.40
C ARG A 182 -0.24 8.08 -2.00
N ILE A 183 -1.52 7.81 -1.73
CA ILE A 183 -2.18 7.99 -0.44
C ILE A 183 -2.92 6.71 -0.06
N VAL A 184 -2.70 6.25 1.16
CA VAL A 184 -3.54 5.26 1.85
C VAL A 184 -4.45 6.03 2.81
N LEU A 185 -5.74 5.95 2.56
CA LEU A 185 -6.78 6.51 3.42
C LEU A 185 -7.34 5.39 4.30
N LEU A 186 -7.29 5.60 5.60
CA LEU A 186 -8.00 4.82 6.59
C LEU A 186 -9.10 5.71 7.17
N ASN A 187 -10.35 5.33 7.01
CA ASN A 187 -11.49 6.04 7.58
C ASN A 187 -12.17 5.16 8.62
N TYR A 188 -12.18 5.59 9.88
CA TYR A 188 -12.88 4.90 10.95
C TYR A 188 -14.27 5.50 11.16
N ASN A 189 -15.30 4.68 11.04
CA ASN A 189 -16.66 5.06 11.41
C ASN A 189 -16.97 4.57 12.84
N LYS A 190 -17.33 5.51 13.73
CA LYS A 190 -17.60 5.22 15.15
C LYS A 190 -18.87 4.39 15.36
N GLU A 191 -19.87 4.55 14.49
CA GLU A 191 -21.17 3.90 14.65
C GLU A 191 -21.09 2.42 14.27
N THR A 192 -20.45 2.13 13.13
CA THR A 192 -20.31 0.77 12.61
C THR A 192 -19.08 0.03 13.15
N LYS A 193 -18.14 0.75 13.77
CA LYS A 193 -16.81 0.25 14.18
C LYS A 193 -15.98 -0.33 13.04
N LEU A 194 -16.31 0.04 11.80
CA LEU A 194 -15.60 -0.39 10.60
C LEU A 194 -14.54 0.65 10.20
N ILE A 195 -13.43 0.12 9.70
CA ILE A 195 -12.32 0.86 9.11
C ILE A 195 -12.35 0.62 7.61
N ASP A 196 -12.60 1.68 6.85
CA ASP A 196 -12.47 1.64 5.40
C ASP A 196 -11.02 1.86 5.00
N PHE A 197 -10.45 0.88 4.31
CA PHE A 197 -9.13 0.94 3.71
C PHE A 197 -9.25 1.26 2.22
N ARG A 198 -8.70 2.41 1.80
CA ARG A 198 -8.69 2.83 0.40
C ARG A 198 -7.33 3.35 -0.03
N HIS A 199 -6.94 3.05 -1.26
CA HIS A 199 -5.65 3.45 -1.82
C HIS A 199 -5.84 4.28 -3.08
N TYR A 200 -5.37 5.53 -3.02
CA TYR A 200 -5.47 6.51 -4.07
C TYR A 200 -4.08 6.93 -4.59
N SER A 201 -4.04 7.28 -5.88
CA SER A 201 -2.97 8.04 -6.50
C SER A 201 -3.36 9.51 -6.57
N ILE A 202 -2.39 10.37 -6.31
CA ILE A 202 -2.54 11.81 -6.43
C ILE A 202 -2.25 12.19 -7.88
N ARG A 203 -3.18 12.93 -8.50
CA ARG A 203 -2.94 13.66 -9.74
C ARG A 203 -3.07 15.14 -9.49
N LEU A 204 -2.10 15.88 -10.00
CA LEU A 204 -2.16 17.34 -10.03
C LEU A 204 -2.68 17.79 -11.38
N GLN A 205 -3.73 18.60 -11.34
CA GLN A 205 -4.39 19.19 -12.48
C GLN A 205 -4.23 20.72 -12.40
N PRO A 206 -3.53 21.37 -13.33
CA PRO A 206 -3.36 22.81 -13.28
C PRO A 206 -4.71 23.49 -13.56
N VAL A 207 -5.06 24.46 -12.71
CA VAL A 207 -6.28 25.27 -12.83
C VAL A 207 -5.99 26.45 -13.75
N GLY A 208 -6.95 26.83 -14.61
CA GLY A 208 -6.80 27.94 -15.56
C GLY A 208 -6.26 27.55 -16.94
N VAL A 209 -6.06 26.26 -17.22
CA VAL A 209 -5.67 25.76 -18.55
C VAL A 209 -6.81 24.95 -19.18
N SER A 210 -7.17 25.26 -20.43
CA SER A 210 -8.23 24.54 -21.15
C SER A 210 -7.91 23.05 -21.32
N ARG A 211 -8.94 22.19 -21.31
CA ARG A 211 -8.79 20.72 -21.42
C ARG A 211 -8.00 20.30 -22.68
N ARG A 212 -8.10 21.06 -23.77
CA ARG A 212 -7.40 20.80 -25.04
C ARG A 212 -5.90 21.04 -24.92
N ILE A 213 -5.50 22.18 -24.34
CA ILE A 213 -4.09 22.49 -24.06
C ILE A 213 -3.52 21.43 -23.11
N ARG A 214 -4.30 20.98 -22.13
CA ARG A 214 -3.89 19.90 -21.23
C ARG A 214 -3.64 18.57 -21.97
N LYS A 215 -4.56 18.14 -22.85
CA LYS A 215 -4.38 16.93 -23.67
C LYS A 215 -3.18 17.05 -24.61
N PHE A 216 -2.97 18.21 -25.21
CA PHE A 216 -1.85 18.49 -26.09
C PHE A 216 -0.51 18.43 -25.34
N VAL A 217 -0.40 19.11 -24.19
CA VAL A 217 0.85 19.20 -23.43
C VAL A 217 1.17 17.91 -22.65
N GLN A 218 0.15 17.23 -22.09
CA GLN A 218 0.37 16.03 -21.26
C GLN A 218 0.36 14.71 -22.04
N ASN A 219 -0.47 14.58 -23.06
CA ASN A 219 -0.63 13.32 -23.79
C ASN A 219 -0.02 13.35 -25.20
N HIS A 220 0.55 14.49 -25.62
CA HIS A 220 1.07 14.70 -26.99
C HIS A 220 0.06 14.33 -28.09
N GLN A 221 -1.24 14.33 -27.76
CA GLN A 221 -2.31 14.11 -28.71
C GLN A 221 -2.57 15.42 -29.42
N VAL A 222 -2.26 15.47 -30.70
CA VAL A 222 -2.59 16.60 -31.56
C VAL A 222 -4.11 16.58 -31.78
N PRO A 223 -4.85 17.59 -31.31
CA PRO A 223 -6.27 17.69 -31.61
C PRO A 223 -6.48 18.03 -33.08
N ASP A 224 -7.63 17.64 -33.65
CA ASP A 224 -7.96 17.96 -35.04
C ASP A 224 -8.03 19.47 -35.24
N LEU A 225 -7.05 20.01 -35.98
CA LEU A 225 -6.94 21.44 -36.29
C LEU A 225 -7.72 21.83 -37.55
N ARG A 226 -8.37 20.87 -38.22
CA ARG A 226 -8.99 21.06 -39.54
C ARG A 226 -10.13 22.09 -39.55
N SER A 227 -10.76 22.34 -38.40
CA SER A 227 -11.89 23.28 -38.24
C SER A 227 -11.50 24.62 -37.63
N LEU A 228 -10.21 24.86 -37.36
CA LEU A 228 -9.70 26.05 -36.70
C LEU A 228 -8.85 26.86 -37.68
N GLN A 229 -9.18 28.14 -37.87
CA GLN A 229 -8.43 29.02 -38.78
C GLN A 229 -7.26 29.72 -38.06
N ASP A 230 -7.35 29.90 -36.73
CA ASP A 230 -6.31 30.55 -35.92
C ASP A 230 -6.02 29.82 -34.60
N VAL A 231 -4.83 30.05 -34.05
CA VAL A 231 -4.39 29.54 -32.73
C VAL A 231 -5.24 30.15 -31.61
N SER A 232 -5.69 31.38 -31.79
CA SER A 232 -6.60 32.06 -30.86
C SER A 232 -7.92 31.29 -30.71
N ASP A 233 -8.53 30.85 -31.82
CA ASP A 233 -9.75 30.02 -31.83
C ASP A 233 -9.59 28.71 -31.06
N PHE A 234 -8.40 28.12 -31.07
CA PHE A 234 -8.14 26.88 -30.34
C PHE A 234 -8.22 27.09 -28.81
N VAL A 235 -7.80 28.27 -28.34
CA VAL A 235 -7.76 28.66 -26.92
C VAL A 235 -9.11 29.23 -26.45
N THR A 236 -9.78 30.03 -27.28
CA THR A 236 -11.00 30.78 -26.91
C THR A 236 -12.31 30.06 -27.20
N ARG A 237 -12.35 29.09 -28.14
CA ARG A 237 -13.61 28.42 -28.54
C ARG A 237 -14.08 27.43 -27.47
N ALA A 238 -14.81 27.94 -26.49
CA ALA A 238 -15.34 27.27 -25.31
C ALA A 238 -16.59 26.37 -25.56
N GLY A 239 -16.76 25.78 -26.74
CA GLY A 239 -18.03 25.10 -27.08
C GLY A 239 -17.95 23.86 -27.97
N TYR A 240 -16.76 23.26 -28.15
CA TYR A 240 -16.62 22.05 -28.97
C TYR A 240 -15.85 20.97 -28.20
N GLY A 241 -16.60 20.15 -27.45
CA GLY A 241 -16.07 18.97 -26.78
C GLY A 241 -16.80 18.66 -25.48
N SER A 242 -17.67 17.64 -25.51
CA SER A 242 -18.33 16.98 -24.37
C SER A 242 -17.97 17.55 -22.99
N GLU A 243 -18.82 18.44 -22.51
CA GLU A 243 -18.76 19.06 -21.19
C GLU A 243 -19.37 18.16 -20.09
N SER A 244 -19.55 16.87 -20.35
CA SER A 244 -20.25 15.95 -19.44
C SER A 244 -19.45 15.50 -18.21
N GLU A 245 -18.38 16.21 -17.87
CA GLU A 245 -17.80 16.15 -16.53
C GLU A 245 -17.78 17.60 -16.06
N VAL A 246 -18.77 18.01 -15.27
CA VAL A 246 -18.66 19.20 -14.43
C VAL A 246 -17.35 19.04 -13.67
N ASP A 247 -16.43 19.99 -13.81
CA ASP A 247 -15.18 20.02 -13.04
C ASP A 247 -15.63 20.41 -11.62
N ASP A 248 -16.24 19.46 -10.91
CA ASP A 248 -16.69 19.61 -9.53
C ASP A 248 -15.53 20.21 -8.75
N GLU A 249 -15.87 21.23 -7.98
CA GLU A 249 -15.06 22.11 -7.16
C GLU A 249 -13.88 21.39 -6.47
N ALA A 250 -12.86 21.08 -7.27
CA ALA A 250 -11.74 20.29 -6.81
C ALA A 250 -10.90 21.18 -5.91
N ALA A 251 -10.55 20.68 -4.72
CA ALA A 251 -9.73 21.41 -3.75
C ALA A 251 -8.49 21.99 -4.43
N THR A 252 -8.49 23.32 -4.57
CA THR A 252 -7.40 24.06 -5.23
C THR A 252 -6.30 24.32 -4.22
N VAL A 253 -5.08 23.92 -4.55
CA VAL A 253 -3.89 24.13 -3.72
C VAL A 253 -2.88 24.97 -4.50
N ASN A 254 -2.27 25.94 -3.83
CA ASN A 254 -1.14 26.69 -4.38
C ASN A 254 0.12 25.83 -4.27
N LEU A 255 0.75 25.49 -5.39
CA LEU A 255 1.97 24.69 -5.37
C LEU A 255 3.17 25.53 -4.94
N PRO A 256 3.96 25.13 -3.94
CA PRO A 256 5.16 25.85 -3.55
C PRO A 256 6.34 25.60 -4.50
N ASN A 257 6.36 24.45 -5.20
CA ASN A 257 7.45 24.04 -6.11
C ASN A 257 6.91 23.52 -7.45
N ASP A 258 7.76 23.56 -8.48
CA ASP A 258 7.47 23.01 -9.80
C ASP A 258 7.31 21.47 -9.73
N LEU A 259 6.20 20.96 -10.28
CA LEU A 259 5.87 19.54 -10.36
C LEU A 259 5.62 19.12 -11.81
N GLY A 260 6.74 18.85 -12.50
CA GLY A 260 6.73 18.45 -13.91
C GLY A 260 6.59 19.64 -14.86
N ARG A 261 6.27 19.34 -16.13
CA ARG A 261 6.31 20.36 -17.21
C ARG A 261 5.16 21.37 -17.17
N VAL A 262 4.03 21.00 -16.57
CA VAL A 262 2.77 21.78 -16.65
C VAL A 262 2.39 22.41 -15.31
N ASN A 263 2.79 21.82 -14.19
CA ASN A 263 2.48 22.36 -12.88
C ASN A 263 3.66 23.20 -12.40
N ARG A 264 3.59 24.51 -12.61
CA ARG A 264 4.61 25.45 -12.14
C ARG A 264 4.32 25.92 -10.71
N ALA A 265 5.37 26.26 -9.99
CA ALA A 265 5.34 26.90 -8.69
C ALA A 265 4.46 28.15 -8.73
N SER A 266 3.76 28.42 -7.63
CA SER A 266 2.80 29.53 -7.46
C SER A 266 1.54 29.45 -8.32
N THR A 267 1.34 28.37 -9.10
CA THR A 267 0.12 28.16 -9.88
C THR A 267 -0.89 27.34 -9.06
N LYS A 268 -2.17 27.76 -9.08
CA LYS A 268 -3.27 27.00 -8.49
C LYS A 268 -3.40 25.66 -9.22
N SER A 269 -3.29 24.56 -8.48
CA SER A 269 -3.48 23.22 -9.00
C SER A 269 -4.57 22.52 -8.19
N ALA A 270 -5.51 21.92 -8.91
CA ALA A 270 -6.54 21.05 -8.35
C ALA A 270 -5.93 19.66 -8.10
N VAL A 271 -6.22 19.09 -6.94
CA VAL A 271 -5.81 17.74 -6.59
C VAL A 271 -6.93 16.78 -6.98
N LYS A 272 -6.68 15.90 -7.96
CA LYS A 272 -7.60 14.82 -8.34
C LYS A 272 -7.07 13.50 -7.79
N LEU A 273 -7.90 12.77 -7.06
CA LEU A 273 -7.58 11.44 -6.58
C LEU A 273 -8.05 10.41 -7.61
N GLN A 274 -7.18 9.49 -7.98
CA GLN A 274 -7.54 8.31 -8.77
C GLN A 274 -7.26 7.07 -7.95
N GLU A 275 -8.26 6.22 -7.80
CA GLU A 275 -8.12 5.01 -7.01
C GLU A 275 -7.25 3.95 -7.72
N ILE A 276 -6.37 3.30 -6.96
CA ILE A 276 -5.53 2.19 -7.43
C ILE A 276 -6.09 0.85 -6.91
N GLY A 277 -6.60 0.85 -5.68
CA GLY A 277 -6.99 -0.35 -4.95
C GLY A 277 -5.83 -0.96 -4.13
N PRO A 278 -6.10 -1.98 -3.29
CA PRO A 278 -7.40 -2.64 -3.04
C PRO A 278 -8.36 -1.81 -2.17
N ARG A 279 -9.66 -2.11 -2.20
CA ARG A 279 -10.62 -1.62 -1.19
C ARG A 279 -10.88 -2.73 -0.19
N MET A 280 -10.86 -2.40 1.10
CA MET A 280 -11.22 -3.35 2.14
C MET A 280 -12.01 -2.65 3.24
N THR A 281 -12.96 -3.37 3.83
CA THR A 281 -13.61 -2.98 5.08
C THR A 281 -13.10 -3.89 6.18
N LEU A 282 -12.48 -3.28 7.20
CA LEU A 282 -11.78 -3.97 8.27
C LEU A 282 -12.50 -3.70 9.60
N GLN A 283 -12.64 -4.71 10.44
CA GLN A 283 -13.13 -4.56 11.80
C GLN A 283 -12.04 -5.03 12.78
N LEU A 284 -11.73 -4.24 13.80
CA LEU A 284 -10.73 -4.61 14.81
C LEU A 284 -11.32 -5.62 15.79
N VAL A 285 -10.87 -6.87 15.71
CA VAL A 285 -11.42 -7.96 16.55
C VAL A 285 -10.64 -8.12 17.84
N LYS A 286 -9.31 -8.20 17.75
CA LYS A 286 -8.45 -8.43 18.91
C LYS A 286 -7.14 -7.66 18.84
N VAL A 287 -6.65 -7.27 20.01
CA VAL A 287 -5.33 -6.69 20.24
C VAL A 287 -4.61 -7.57 21.23
N GLU A 288 -3.44 -8.06 20.84
CA GLU A 288 -2.60 -8.93 21.67
C GLU A 288 -1.25 -8.25 21.91
N GLU A 289 -0.75 -8.41 23.13
CA GLU A 289 0.64 -8.15 23.46
C GLU A 289 1.50 -9.29 22.88
N GLY A 290 2.69 -9.00 22.36
CA GLY A 290 3.53 -10.03 21.72
C GLY A 290 3.30 -10.23 20.22
N LEU A 291 4.02 -11.19 19.63
CA LEU A 291 3.96 -11.55 18.22
C LEU A 291 3.05 -12.77 18.02
N CYS A 292 1.74 -12.55 17.87
CA CYS A 292 0.71 -13.61 17.76
C CYS A 292 0.61 -14.55 18.98
N SER A 293 1.36 -14.28 20.05
CA SER A 293 1.37 -15.05 21.29
C SER A 293 1.55 -14.09 22.46
N GLY A 294 0.47 -13.81 23.18
CA GLY A 294 0.51 -13.05 24.44
C GLY A 294 -0.87 -12.61 24.91
N ALA A 295 -0.88 -11.71 25.90
CA ALA A 295 -2.11 -11.31 26.59
C ALA A 295 -3.03 -10.49 25.67
N VAL A 296 -4.32 -10.80 25.68
CA VAL A 296 -5.33 -10.06 24.90
C VAL A 296 -5.68 -8.78 25.66
N ILE A 297 -5.26 -7.63 25.13
CA ILE A 297 -5.53 -6.30 25.69
C ILE A 297 -6.96 -5.87 25.35
N PHE A 298 -7.45 -6.24 24.17
CA PHE A 298 -8.80 -5.90 23.71
C PHE A 298 -9.38 -7.03 22.87
N SER A 299 -10.66 -7.33 23.10
CA SER A 299 -11.46 -8.26 22.31
C SER A 299 -12.85 -7.66 22.10
N GLU A 300 -13.25 -7.49 20.85
CA GLU A 300 -14.56 -6.93 20.51
C GLU A 300 -15.72 -7.86 20.90
N TYR A 301 -15.48 -9.18 20.91
CA TYR A 301 -16.50 -10.19 21.24
C TYR A 301 -16.57 -10.55 22.74
N GLY A 302 -15.78 -9.89 23.61
CA GLY A 302 -15.76 -10.18 25.05
C GLY A 302 -15.27 -11.60 25.40
N ILE A 303 -15.43 -11.98 26.67
CA ILE A 303 -14.97 -13.27 27.27
C ILE A 303 -15.78 -14.47 26.75
N SER A 304 -17.00 -14.27 26.23
CA SER A 304 -17.82 -15.34 25.62
C SER A 304 -17.17 -15.98 24.38
N GLY A 305 -16.13 -15.37 23.82
CA GLY A 305 -15.23 -15.97 22.85
C GLY A 305 -14.32 -17.05 23.42
N GLU A 306 -14.22 -17.30 24.73
CA GLU A 306 -13.33 -18.33 25.30
C GLU A 306 -13.69 -19.75 24.85
N LYS A 307 -14.99 -20.05 24.63
CA LYS A 307 -15.40 -21.33 24.02
C LYS A 307 -14.98 -21.45 22.55
N LYS A 308 -14.85 -20.33 21.83
CA LYS A 308 -14.28 -20.29 20.47
C LYS A 308 -12.77 -20.12 20.45
N LYS A 309 -12.15 -19.63 21.52
CA LYS A 309 -10.69 -19.56 21.67
C LYS A 309 -10.09 -20.96 21.76
N GLU A 310 -10.79 -21.91 22.37
CA GLU A 310 -10.37 -23.32 22.29
C GLU A 310 -10.48 -23.86 20.88
N GLU A 311 -11.52 -23.53 20.11
CA GLU A 311 -11.64 -23.99 18.72
C GLU A 311 -10.60 -23.32 17.80
N THR A 312 -10.37 -22.01 17.87
CA THR A 312 -9.37 -21.33 17.02
C THR A 312 -7.94 -21.61 17.46
N LYS A 313 -7.67 -21.85 18.76
CA LYS A 313 -6.36 -22.35 19.19
C LYS A 313 -6.18 -23.80 18.80
N LYS A 314 -7.20 -24.65 18.89
CA LYS A 314 -7.14 -26.03 18.37
C LYS A 314 -7.00 -26.04 16.85
N GLU A 315 -7.58 -25.11 16.10
CA GLU A 315 -7.35 -24.97 14.66
C GLU A 315 -5.94 -24.43 14.36
N ASP A 316 -5.47 -23.38 15.05
CA ASP A 316 -4.09 -22.89 14.87
C ASP A 316 -3.05 -23.94 15.36
N GLU A 317 -3.33 -24.73 16.40
CA GLU A 317 -2.48 -25.82 16.94
C GLU A 317 -2.60 -27.12 16.11
N GLN A 318 -3.78 -27.47 15.57
CA GLN A 318 -3.95 -28.58 14.61
C GLN A 318 -3.34 -28.24 13.25
N GLU A 319 -3.42 -26.99 12.79
CA GLU A 319 -2.67 -26.56 11.59
C GLU A 319 -1.16 -26.63 11.86
N ASP A 320 -0.69 -26.22 13.04
CA ASP A 320 0.73 -26.30 13.42
C ASP A 320 1.19 -27.77 13.73
N GLU A 321 0.29 -28.69 14.15
CA GLU A 321 0.55 -30.13 14.42
C GLU A 321 0.39 -31.03 13.18
N GLU A 322 -0.60 -30.81 12.31
CA GLU A 322 -0.72 -31.51 11.02
C GLU A 322 0.48 -31.20 10.11
N ASP A 323 1.05 -29.99 10.22
CA ASP A 323 2.30 -29.63 9.54
C ASP A 323 3.55 -30.31 10.13
N LEU A 324 3.45 -30.94 11.31
CA LEU A 324 4.54 -31.70 11.97
C LEU A 324 4.42 -33.22 11.77
N GLU A 325 3.23 -33.76 11.51
CA GLU A 325 3.01 -35.21 11.33
C GLU A 325 3.16 -35.70 9.87
N GLU A 326 3.29 -34.80 8.88
CA GLU A 326 3.57 -35.14 7.47
C GLU A 326 5.07 -35.28 7.10
N ASP A 327 6.00 -35.22 8.07
CA ASP A 327 7.45 -35.48 7.86
C ASP A 327 7.85 -36.94 8.18
#